data_AF-A0A3N1D2B8-F1
#
_entry.id   AF-A0A3N1D2B8-F1
#
_cell.length_a   1.000
_cell.length_b   1.000
_cell.length_c   1.000
_cell.angle_alpha   90.00
_cell.angle_beta   90.00
_cell.angle_gamma   90.00
#
_symmetry.space_group_name_H-M   'P 1'
#
loop_
_entity.id
_entity.type
_entity.pdbx_description
1 polymer ?
#
loop_
_entity_poly.entity_id
_entity_poly.type
_entity_poly.pdbx_seq_one_letter_code
_entity_poly.pdbx_strand_id
1 'polypeptide(L)'
;MRSDEVPRHYVVSGRWPKAELAPDCPAGARYGLELARRLMAEMTLQGLTQRDVAARSGIGQATIGRITRGEVYPDLATLARLETSLHARLYPADLLDVPGGPAGPS
;
A
#
# COMPACT_ATOMS: atom_id res chain seq x y z
N MET A 1 -2.56 -23.66 -2.66
CA MET A 1 -2.35 -22.20 -2.78
C MET A 1 -3.58 -21.50 -2.23
N ARG A 2 -3.60 -21.20 -0.93
CA ARG A 2 -4.60 -20.34 -0.28
C ARG A 2 -3.81 -19.36 0.57
N SER A 3 -3.76 -18.11 0.13
CA SER A 3 -3.45 -16.99 1.01
C SER A 3 -4.57 -15.97 0.80
N ASP A 4 -5.79 -16.41 1.13
CA ASP A 4 -7.00 -15.57 1.20
C ASP A 4 -6.95 -14.61 2.40
N GLU A 5 -5.86 -14.64 3.19
CA GLU A 5 -5.70 -13.77 4.34
C GLU A 5 -5.34 -12.34 3.96
N VAL A 6 -5.98 -11.41 4.67
CA VAL A 6 -5.79 -9.96 4.50
C VAL A 6 -4.37 -9.55 4.90
N PRO A 7 -3.82 -8.47 4.30
CA PRO A 7 -2.42 -8.09 4.47
C PRO A 7 -1.95 -8.00 5.93
N ARG A 8 -2.80 -7.49 6.84
CA ARG A 8 -2.44 -7.29 8.25
C ARG A 8 -2.18 -8.58 9.04
N HIS A 9 -2.64 -9.74 8.56
CA HIS A 9 -2.41 -11.02 9.26
C HIS A 9 -0.96 -11.50 9.15
N TYR A 10 -0.21 -10.99 8.18
CA TYR A 10 1.21 -11.30 8.03
C TYR A 10 2.11 -10.46 8.95
N VAL A 11 1.55 -9.60 9.81
CA VAL A 11 2.31 -8.76 10.74
C VAL A 11 2.88 -9.61 11.88
N VAL A 12 4.20 -9.57 12.07
CA VAL A 12 4.90 -10.24 13.18
C VAL A 12 5.26 -9.27 14.31
N SER A 13 5.44 -7.98 13.99
CA SER A 13 5.75 -6.94 14.97
C SER A 13 5.20 -5.57 14.53
N GLY A 14 4.93 -4.70 15.51
CA GLY A 14 4.41 -3.34 15.26
C GLY A 14 2.91 -3.29 14.92
N ARG A 15 2.47 -2.21 14.27
CA ARG A 15 1.07 -2.02 13.84
C ARG A 15 1.03 -1.50 12.43
N TRP A 16 0.18 -2.09 11.61
CA TRP A 16 -0.01 -1.63 10.24
C TRP A 16 -0.30 -0.12 10.19
N PRO A 17 0.31 0.64 9.26
CA PRO A 17 1.31 0.23 8.27
C PRO A 17 2.77 0.40 8.75
N LYS A 18 3.00 0.70 10.03
CA LYS A 18 4.33 0.69 10.68
C LYS A 18 4.59 -0.67 11.33
N ALA A 19 4.60 -1.71 10.50
CA ALA A 19 4.75 -3.10 10.92
C ALA A 19 5.89 -3.81 10.17
N GLU A 20 6.43 -4.86 10.79
CA GLU A 20 7.26 -5.86 10.13
C GLU A 20 6.39 -7.06 9.75
N LEU A 21 6.63 -7.61 8.56
CA LEU A 21 5.89 -8.78 8.06
C LEU A 21 6.71 -10.05 8.23
N ALA A 22 6.02 -11.19 8.28
CA ALA A 22 6.63 -12.50 8.26
C ALA A 22 7.57 -12.65 7.03
N PRO A 23 8.78 -13.22 7.19
CA PRO A 23 9.74 -13.35 6.08
C PRO A 23 9.20 -14.12 4.87
N ASP A 24 8.29 -15.06 5.11
CA ASP A 24 7.63 -15.93 4.12
C ASP A 24 6.29 -15.37 3.62
N CYS A 25 5.94 -14.13 3.96
CA CYS A 25 4.68 -13.53 3.52
C CYS A 25 4.62 -13.39 1.98
N PRO A 26 3.41 -13.50 1.39
CA PRO A 26 3.24 -13.28 -0.04
C PRO A 26 3.74 -11.89 -0.47
N ALA A 27 4.25 -11.77 -1.69
CA ALA A 27 4.66 -10.46 -2.24
C ALA A 27 3.56 -9.41 -2.08
N GLY A 28 2.29 -9.77 -2.35
CA GLY A 28 1.14 -8.89 -2.17
C GLY A 28 1.07 -8.22 -0.79
N ALA A 29 1.44 -8.91 0.30
CA ALA A 29 1.44 -8.33 1.64
C ALA A 29 2.48 -7.21 1.79
N ARG A 30 3.69 -7.41 1.24
CA ARG A 30 4.75 -6.39 1.21
C ARG A 30 4.34 -5.17 0.37
N TYR A 31 3.76 -5.40 -0.81
CA TYR A 31 3.24 -4.33 -1.66
C TYR A 31 2.10 -3.57 -1.00
N GLY A 32 1.17 -4.27 -0.35
CA GLY A 32 0.07 -3.66 0.39
C GLY A 32 0.56 -2.78 1.53
N LEU A 33 1.58 -3.23 2.27
CA LEU A 33 2.17 -2.49 3.39
C LEU A 33 2.78 -1.19 2.91
N GLU A 34 3.60 -1.25 1.87
CA GLU A 34 4.28 -0.08 1.33
C GLU A 34 3.31 0.89 0.66
N LEU A 35 2.30 0.39 -0.06
CA LEU A 35 1.21 1.21 -0.60
C LEU A 35 0.49 1.96 0.52
N ALA A 36 0.15 1.28 1.63
CA ALA A 36 -0.51 1.91 2.76
C ALA A 36 0.37 2.99 3.44
N ARG A 37 1.68 2.75 3.53
CA ARG A 37 2.63 3.77 4.02
C ARG A 37 2.64 5.00 3.13
N ARG A 38 2.77 4.83 1.81
CA ARG A 38 2.78 5.92 0.85
C ARG A 38 1.48 6.70 0.84
N LEU A 39 0.34 6.00 0.91
CA LEU A 39 -0.96 6.65 0.99
C LEU A 39 -1.08 7.53 2.24
N MET A 40 -0.70 7.02 3.42
CA MET A 40 -0.74 7.83 4.64
C MET A 40 0.28 8.98 4.65
N ALA A 41 1.45 8.75 4.08
CA ALA A 41 2.47 9.79 3.93
C ALA A 41 1.95 10.93 3.03
N GLU A 42 1.37 10.59 1.89
CA GLU A 42 0.80 11.57 0.95
C GLU A 42 -0.38 12.32 1.56
N MET A 43 -1.26 11.62 2.28
CA MET A 43 -2.35 12.26 3.04
C MET A 43 -1.80 13.28 4.05
N THR A 44 -0.74 12.92 4.78
CA THR A 44 -0.12 13.81 5.77
C THR A 44 0.52 15.02 5.08
N LEU A 45 1.25 14.79 4.00
CA LEU A 45 1.95 15.82 3.22
C LEU A 45 0.96 16.86 2.64
N GLN A 46 -0.17 16.40 2.12
CA GLN A 46 -1.21 17.26 1.55
C GLN A 46 -2.22 17.79 2.59
N GLY A 47 -2.10 17.41 3.88
CA GLY A 47 -3.04 17.81 4.92
C GLY A 47 -4.45 17.23 4.75
N LEU A 48 -4.58 16.04 4.16
CA LEU A 48 -5.85 15.40 3.83
C LEU A 48 -6.31 14.39 4.87
N THR A 49 -7.60 14.38 5.14
CA THR A 49 -8.27 13.30 5.87
C THR A 49 -8.69 12.18 4.93
N GLN A 50 -9.06 11.01 5.47
CA GLN A 50 -9.63 9.92 4.66
C GLN A 50 -10.91 10.36 3.92
N ARG A 51 -11.66 11.30 4.51
CA ARG A 51 -12.86 11.87 3.88
C ARG A 51 -12.51 12.71 2.65
N ASP A 52 -11.44 13.49 2.72
CA ASP A 52 -10.99 14.31 1.60
C ASP A 52 -10.47 13.44 0.46
N VAL A 53 -9.70 12.39 0.78
CA VAL A 53 -9.26 11.40 -0.21
C VAL A 53 -10.46 10.70 -0.84
N ALA A 54 -11.48 10.34 -0.06
CA ALA A 54 -12.71 9.73 -0.57
C ALA A 54 -13.42 10.65 -1.58
N ALA A 55 -13.58 11.94 -1.21
CA ALA A 55 -14.20 12.93 -2.07
C ALA A 55 -13.43 13.16 -3.39
N ARG A 56 -12.10 13.17 -3.34
CA ARG A 56 -11.25 13.38 -4.53
C ARG A 56 -11.18 12.16 -5.45
N SER A 57 -11.11 10.95 -4.87
CA SER A 57 -10.88 9.70 -5.61
C SER A 57 -12.17 9.00 -6.05
N GLY A 58 -13.32 9.38 -5.48
CA GLY A 58 -14.58 8.65 -5.63
C GLY A 58 -14.58 7.28 -4.96
N ILE A 59 -13.56 6.95 -4.17
CA ILE A 59 -13.49 5.72 -3.37
C ILE A 59 -14.18 5.95 -2.03
N GLY A 60 -14.95 4.97 -1.55
CA GLY A 60 -15.59 5.06 -0.24
C GLY A 60 -14.57 5.26 0.90
N GLN A 61 -14.87 6.17 1.83
CA GLN A 61 -14.01 6.44 2.99
C GLN A 61 -13.71 5.18 3.82
N ALA A 62 -14.68 4.27 3.95
CA ALA A 62 -14.49 2.98 4.59
C ALA A 62 -13.41 2.12 3.88
N THR A 63 -13.38 2.12 2.55
CA THR A 63 -12.36 1.39 1.76
C THR A 63 -10.97 1.97 1.99
N ILE A 64 -10.82 3.30 1.99
CA ILE A 64 -9.55 3.97 2.32
C ILE A 64 -9.10 3.60 3.74
N GLY A 65 -10.03 3.60 4.70
CA GLY A 65 -9.77 3.14 6.07
C GLY A 65 -9.29 1.68 6.13
N ARG A 66 -9.91 0.78 5.37
CA ARG A 66 -9.51 -0.63 5.30
C ARG A 66 -8.12 -0.81 4.69
N ILE A 67 -7.79 -0.07 3.63
CA ILE A 67 -6.46 -0.09 3.00
C ILE A 67 -5.39 0.37 4.02
N THR A 68 -5.63 1.52 4.66
CA THR A 68 -4.70 2.09 5.64
C THR A 68 -4.56 1.26 6.92
N ARG A 69 -5.45 0.28 7.16
CA ARG A 69 -5.37 -0.71 8.25
C ARG A 69 -4.95 -2.12 7.79
N GLY A 70 -4.68 -2.32 6.50
CA GLY A 70 -4.27 -3.62 5.95
C GLY A 70 -5.38 -4.67 5.95
N GLU A 71 -6.65 -4.24 5.93
CA GLU A 71 -7.84 -5.09 5.97
C GLU A 71 -8.31 -5.54 4.57
N VAL A 72 -7.70 -4.99 3.51
CA VAL A 72 -7.97 -5.33 2.10
C VAL A 72 -6.72 -5.16 1.25
N TYR A 73 -6.65 -5.91 0.16
CA TYR A 73 -5.83 -5.55 -0.99
C TYR A 73 -6.63 -4.58 -1.88
N PRO A 74 -6.12 -3.37 -2.16
CA PRO A 74 -6.71 -2.54 -3.21
C PRO A 74 -6.52 -3.23 -4.57
N ASP A 75 -7.53 -3.15 -5.43
CA ASP A 75 -7.39 -3.56 -6.82
C ASP A 75 -6.70 -2.47 -7.67
N LEU A 76 -6.39 -2.79 -8.92
CA LEU A 76 -5.73 -1.86 -9.84
C LEU A 76 -6.57 -0.61 -10.10
N ALA A 77 -7.90 -0.74 -10.15
CA ALA A 77 -8.80 0.39 -10.35
C ALA A 77 -8.75 1.36 -9.16
N THR A 78 -8.72 0.83 -7.94
CA THR A 78 -8.56 1.59 -6.69
C THR A 78 -7.22 2.30 -6.66
N LEU A 79 -6.13 1.60 -6.98
CA LEU A 79 -4.80 2.17 -7.05
C LEU A 79 -4.75 3.34 -8.05
N ALA A 80 -5.21 3.13 -9.29
CA ALA A 80 -5.19 4.15 -10.33
C ALA A 80 -6.00 5.41 -9.94
N ARG A 81 -7.17 5.22 -9.31
CA ARG A 81 -7.98 6.33 -8.79
C ARG A 81 -7.28 7.11 -7.68
N LEU A 82 -6.65 6.42 -6.73
CA LEU A 82 -5.89 7.08 -5.66
C LEU A 82 -4.72 7.88 -6.25
N GLU A 83 -3.88 7.27 -7.08
CA GLU A 83 -2.71 7.93 -7.68
C GLU A 83 -3.10 9.14 -8.54
N THR A 84 -4.16 9.01 -9.36
CA THR A 84 -4.65 10.12 -10.18
C THR A 84 -5.21 11.25 -9.33
N SER A 85 -5.99 10.93 -8.29
CA SER A 85 -6.63 11.93 -7.43
C SER A 85 -5.67 12.67 -6.49
N LEU A 86 -4.56 12.02 -6.13
CA LEU A 86 -3.53 12.59 -5.26
C LEU A 86 -2.36 13.17 -6.05
N HIS A 87 -2.29 12.93 -7.36
CA HIS A 87 -1.13 13.27 -8.20
C HIS A 87 0.18 12.72 -7.64
N ALA A 88 0.15 11.50 -7.09
CA ALA A 88 1.27 10.89 -6.39
C ALA A 88 1.43 9.42 -6.79
N ARG A 89 2.67 8.91 -6.78
CA ARG A 89 2.97 7.49 -7.00
C ARG A 89 2.81 6.73 -5.70
N LEU A 90 1.82 5.85 -5.63
CA LEU A 90 1.56 4.99 -4.48
C LEU A 90 2.02 3.56 -4.72
N TYR A 91 2.08 3.11 -5.97
CA TYR A 91 2.58 1.78 -6.29
C TYR A 91 4.07 1.66 -5.96
N PRO A 92 4.50 0.66 -5.18
CA PRO A 92 5.87 0.51 -4.76
C PRO A 92 6.70 -0.30 -5.76
N ALA A 93 6.88 0.26 -6.97
CA ALA A 93 7.65 -0.38 -8.04
C ALA A 93 9.10 -0.69 -7.65
N ASP A 94 9.68 0.17 -6.82
CA ASP A 94 11.04 0.09 -6.28
C ASP A 94 11.27 -1.11 -5.35
N LEU A 95 10.22 -1.83 -4.92
CA LEU A 95 10.39 -3.10 -4.19
C LEU A 95 11.01 -4.20 -5.06
N LEU A 96 11.01 -4.05 -6.39
CA LEU A 96 11.73 -4.93 -7.31
C LEU A 96 13.21 -4.54 -7.45
N ASP A 97 13.54 -3.29 -7.13
CA ASP A 97 14.89 -2.76 -7.24
C ASP A 97 15.68 -3.19 -5.99
N VAL A 98 16.10 -4.45 -5.98
CA VAL A 98 17.04 -4.94 -4.97
C VAL A 98 18.38 -4.24 -5.21
N PRO A 99 18.89 -3.39 -4.29
CA PRO A 99 20.22 -2.83 -4.44
C PRO A 99 21.24 -4.00 -4.39
N GLY A 100 21.89 -4.28 -5.52
CA GLY A 100 22.90 -5.35 -5.64
C GLY A 100 22.60 -6.47 -6.65
N GLY A 101 21.53 -6.38 -7.44
CA GLY A 101 21.38 -7.25 -8.62
C GLY A 101 22.55 -7.05 -9.60
N PRO A 102 23.08 -8.10 -10.24
CA PRO A 102 24.25 -7.95 -11.12
C PRO A 102 23.91 -6.94 -12.22
N ALA A 103 24.76 -5.91 -12.34
CA ALA A 103 24.71 -5.00 -13.47
C ALA A 103 24.65 -5.84 -14.75
N GLY A 104 23.58 -5.67 -15.52
CA GLY A 104 23.40 -6.38 -16.79
C GLY A 104 24.62 -6.15 -17.70
N PRO A 105 24.94 -7.11 -18.58
CA PRO A 105 26.17 -7.06 -19.36
C PRO A 105 26.22 -5.76 -20.19
N SER A 106 27.34 -5.04 -20.03
CA SER A 106 27.71 -3.86 -20.82
C SER A 106 27.89 -4.19 -22.30
#